data_AF-A0A2E2WGI7-F1
#
_entry.id   AF-A0A2E2WGI7-F1
#
_cell.length_a   1.000
_cell.length_b   1.000
_cell.length_c   1.000
_cell.angle_alpha   90.00
_cell.angle_beta   90.00
_cell.angle_gamma   90.00
#
_symmetry.space_group_name_H-M   'P 1'
#
loop_
_entity.id
_entity.type
_entity.pdbx_description
1 polymer ?
#
loop_
_entity_poly.entity_id
_entity_poly.type
_entity_poly.pdbx_seq_one_letter_code
_entity_poly.pdbx_strand_id
1 'polypeptide(L)'
;MCSATDSTNLSVGAKTDFKVGNGFFQRLWVSSPSSTKSADGLGPLFNARSCQRCHLKDGRGHPPAANWPDDDAVSMFLRLSIPPQNEEQRRRLAEHRALTIPEPTYGGQLQDLAIQGHRAEGRMHIEYEEKPVLLADGETASLRKPAYTVTNWNYGPPHPELLTSPRGNLVIFWSAPERRVLSHLRWKTATASLPERKLENFCSPAAAGSSWPCTTRSHFTLLNQRDSGNPLGQPSFTDSQSQFRLN
;
A
#
# COMPACT_ATOMS: atom_id res chain seq x y z
N MET A 1 22.05 -15.06 -14.89
CA MET A 1 21.29 -14.76 -13.66
C MET A 1 21.82 -13.47 -13.05
N CYS A 2 21.15 -12.33 -13.23
CA CYS A 2 21.53 -11.10 -12.51
C CYS A 2 20.75 -11.04 -11.20
N SER A 3 21.36 -11.57 -10.13
CA SER A 3 21.00 -11.28 -8.73
C SER A 3 21.51 -9.87 -8.38
N ALA A 4 20.86 -9.16 -7.46
CA ALA A 4 21.36 -7.89 -6.94
C ALA A 4 22.83 -8.05 -6.53
N THR A 5 23.71 -7.40 -7.28
CA THR A 5 25.15 -7.61 -7.27
C THR A 5 25.74 -7.13 -5.95
N ASP A 6 26.69 -7.90 -5.42
CA ASP A 6 27.47 -7.57 -4.22
C ASP A 6 27.84 -6.08 -4.19
N SER A 7 27.45 -5.39 -3.12
CA SER A 7 27.87 -4.02 -2.86
C SER A 7 29.34 -4.04 -2.44
N THR A 8 30.23 -4.14 -3.43
CA THR A 8 31.67 -4.33 -3.26
C THR A 8 32.31 -3.27 -2.37
N ASN A 9 31.76 -2.06 -2.40
CA ASN A 9 32.21 -0.90 -1.62
C ASN A 9 31.70 -0.84 -0.16
N LEU A 10 30.98 -1.85 0.32
CA LEU A 10 30.55 -1.91 1.73
C LEU A 10 31.59 -2.61 2.61
N SER A 11 31.69 -2.15 3.87
CA SER A 11 32.41 -2.87 4.92
C SER A 11 31.77 -4.24 5.17
N VAL A 12 32.50 -5.18 5.78
CA VAL A 12 31.99 -6.54 6.04
C VAL A 12 30.69 -6.52 6.85
N GLY A 13 30.61 -5.69 7.91
CA GLY A 13 29.39 -5.54 8.70
C GLY A 13 28.21 -4.98 7.89
N ALA A 14 28.47 -3.96 7.06
CA ALA A 14 27.44 -3.39 6.18
C ALA A 14 26.99 -4.37 5.07
N LYS A 15 27.86 -5.26 4.59
CA LYS A 15 27.50 -6.35 3.67
C LYS A 15 26.54 -7.35 4.32
N THR A 16 26.75 -7.68 5.60
CA THR A 16 25.84 -8.55 6.34
C THR A 16 24.47 -7.90 6.49
N ASP A 17 24.42 -6.65 6.92
CA ASP A 17 23.16 -5.90 7.05
C ASP A 17 22.42 -5.77 5.70
N PHE A 18 23.16 -5.51 4.63
CA PHE A 18 22.61 -5.48 3.26
C PHE A 18 21.97 -6.82 2.89
N LYS A 19 22.67 -7.95 3.11
CA LYS A 19 22.18 -9.29 2.79
C LYS A 19 20.93 -9.65 3.58
N VAL A 20 20.89 -9.30 4.87
CA VAL A 20 19.70 -9.49 5.72
C VAL A 20 18.54 -8.65 5.20
N GLY A 21 18.75 -7.35 4.97
CA GLY A 21 17.71 -6.44 4.45
C GLY A 21 17.16 -6.89 3.09
N ASN A 22 18.05 -7.30 2.18
CA ASN A 22 17.66 -7.89 0.90
C ASN A 22 16.86 -9.19 1.10
N GLY A 23 17.24 -10.03 2.06
CA GLY A 23 16.46 -11.21 2.44
C GLY A 23 15.01 -10.88 2.83
N PHE A 24 14.79 -9.82 3.61
CA PHE A 24 13.44 -9.33 3.94
C PHE A 24 12.70 -8.76 2.72
N PHE A 25 13.41 -8.04 1.84
CA PHE A 25 12.82 -7.43 0.64
C PHE A 25 12.29 -8.47 -0.36
N GLN A 26 13.00 -9.57 -0.50
CA GLN A 26 12.64 -10.69 -1.38
C GLN A 26 11.64 -11.65 -0.73
N ARG A 27 11.46 -11.58 0.59
CA ARG A 27 10.65 -12.53 1.35
C ARG A 27 9.19 -12.52 0.91
N LEU A 28 8.67 -13.72 0.67
CA LEU A 28 7.26 -13.97 0.44
C LEU A 28 6.51 -14.02 1.77
N TRP A 29 5.61 -13.06 1.97
CA TRP A 29 4.66 -13.07 3.07
C TRP A 29 3.53 -14.07 2.79
N VAL A 30 3.03 -14.70 3.85
CA VAL A 30 1.96 -15.70 3.81
C VAL A 30 0.81 -15.26 4.71
N SER A 31 -0.40 -15.73 4.36
CA SER A 31 -1.62 -15.40 5.10
C SER A 31 -1.49 -15.76 6.57
N SER A 32 -1.96 -14.86 7.43
CA SER A 32 -2.01 -15.11 8.86
C SER A 32 -3.27 -15.89 9.27
N PRO A 33 -3.20 -16.79 10.27
CA PRO A 33 -2.00 -17.23 10.99
C PRO A 33 -1.19 -18.27 10.19
N SER A 34 0.14 -18.24 10.34
CA SER A 34 1.04 -19.21 9.69
C SER A 34 1.92 -19.96 10.69
N SER A 35 2.31 -21.20 10.33
CA SER A 35 3.33 -21.96 11.04
C SER A 35 4.72 -21.35 10.83
N THR A 36 4.96 -20.73 9.67
CA THR A 36 6.20 -20.01 9.36
C THR A 36 6.14 -18.59 9.94
N LYS A 37 6.41 -18.47 11.25
CA LYS A 37 6.33 -17.20 12.00
C LYS A 37 7.09 -16.04 11.37
N SER A 38 8.22 -16.30 10.73
CA SER A 38 9.02 -15.27 10.09
C SER A 38 8.39 -14.68 8.81
N ALA A 39 7.37 -15.30 8.19
CA ALA A 39 6.65 -14.79 7.01
C ALA A 39 5.16 -14.50 7.28
N ASP A 40 4.75 -14.62 8.54
CA ASP A 40 3.37 -14.40 8.96
C ASP A 40 3.01 -12.89 8.87
N GLY A 41 1.73 -12.60 8.70
CA GLY A 41 1.21 -11.22 8.72
C GLY A 41 0.74 -10.66 7.37
N LEU A 42 0.60 -11.47 6.32
CA LEU A 42 -0.08 -11.02 5.11
C LEU A 42 -1.59 -10.89 5.39
N GLY A 43 -2.14 -9.70 5.17
CA GLY A 43 -3.57 -9.44 5.28
C GLY A 43 -4.38 -10.14 4.16
N PRO A 44 -5.73 -10.15 4.27
CA PRO A 44 -6.59 -10.88 3.34
C PRO A 44 -6.57 -10.32 1.91
N LEU A 45 -6.22 -9.05 1.76
CA LEU A 45 -6.12 -8.35 0.48
C LEU A 45 -4.77 -7.66 0.37
N PHE A 46 -4.20 -7.69 -0.82
CA PHE A 46 -2.87 -7.17 -1.10
C PHE A 46 -2.71 -6.88 -2.60
N ASN A 47 -1.68 -6.11 -2.98
CA ASN A 47 -1.23 -6.00 -4.38
C ASN A 47 -0.01 -6.88 -4.69
N ALA A 48 0.81 -7.18 -3.67
CA ALA A 48 1.98 -8.02 -3.81
C ALA A 48 2.32 -8.73 -2.51
N ARG A 49 2.93 -9.91 -2.63
CA ARG A 49 3.37 -10.74 -1.49
C ARG A 49 4.82 -10.50 -1.06
N SER A 50 5.55 -9.64 -1.76
CA SER A 50 6.90 -9.21 -1.37
C SER A 50 7.21 -7.83 -1.93
N CYS A 51 8.11 -7.09 -1.29
CA CYS A 51 8.54 -5.77 -1.73
C CYS A 51 9.15 -5.84 -3.14
N GLN A 52 9.98 -6.86 -3.39
CA GLN A 52 10.62 -7.09 -4.70
C GLN A 52 9.62 -7.29 -5.85
N ARG A 53 8.39 -7.76 -5.60
CA ARG A 53 7.41 -7.96 -6.69
C ARG A 53 7.03 -6.64 -7.35
N CYS A 54 6.90 -5.60 -6.52
CA CYS A 54 6.63 -4.23 -6.93
C CYS A 54 7.90 -3.50 -7.40
N HIS A 55 9.04 -3.83 -6.81
CA HIS A 55 10.36 -3.22 -7.05
C HIS A 55 11.33 -4.26 -7.62
N LEU A 56 11.07 -4.66 -8.87
CA LEU A 56 11.76 -5.77 -9.51
C LEU A 56 13.27 -5.50 -9.60
N LYS A 57 14.06 -6.31 -8.90
CA LYS A 57 15.53 -6.16 -8.80
C LYS A 57 15.94 -4.74 -8.38
N ASP A 58 15.19 -4.16 -7.44
CA ASP A 58 15.38 -2.79 -6.94
C ASP A 58 15.16 -1.70 -8.02
N GLY A 59 14.66 -2.10 -9.19
CA GLY A 59 14.42 -1.25 -10.34
C GLY A 59 13.06 -0.57 -10.35
N ARG A 60 12.79 0.13 -11.46
CA ARG A 60 11.48 0.73 -11.72
C ARG A 60 10.45 -0.36 -12.02
N GLY A 61 9.22 -0.12 -11.58
CA GLY A 61 8.09 -0.87 -12.09
C GLY A 61 7.83 -0.58 -13.57
N HIS A 62 7.04 -1.43 -14.20
CA HIS A 62 6.51 -1.21 -15.54
C HIS A 62 4.97 -1.30 -15.52
N PRO A 63 4.29 -0.62 -16.47
CA PRO A 63 2.92 -0.97 -16.82
C PRO A 63 2.82 -2.45 -17.22
N PRO A 64 1.68 -3.13 -17.01
CA PRO A 64 1.49 -4.47 -17.51
C PRO A 64 1.53 -4.50 -19.05
N ALA A 65 2.00 -5.61 -19.60
CA ALA A 65 2.05 -5.83 -21.05
C ALA A 65 0.70 -6.26 -21.62
N ALA A 66 -0.18 -6.81 -20.77
CA ALA A 66 -1.54 -7.22 -21.11
C ALA A 66 -2.50 -6.95 -19.94
N ASN A 67 -3.80 -7.18 -20.13
CA ASN A 67 -4.75 -7.13 -19.02
C ASN A 67 -4.87 -8.51 -18.37
N TRP A 68 -5.39 -8.55 -17.14
CA TRP A 68 -5.71 -9.82 -16.47
C TRP A 68 -6.64 -10.69 -17.35
N PRO A 69 -6.40 -12.02 -17.46
CA PRO A 69 -5.47 -12.84 -16.67
C PRO A 69 -4.05 -13.00 -17.24
N ASP A 70 -3.73 -12.36 -18.36
CA ASP A 70 -2.46 -12.58 -19.05
C ASP A 70 -1.27 -11.86 -18.38
N ASP A 71 -1.54 -10.78 -17.64
CA ASP A 71 -0.58 -10.07 -16.78
C ASP A 71 -1.29 -9.58 -15.50
N ASP A 72 -0.58 -9.59 -14.37
CA ASP A 72 -1.10 -9.24 -13.04
C ASP A 72 -0.87 -7.78 -12.66
N ALA A 73 -0.18 -7.00 -13.49
CA ALA A 73 0.10 -5.57 -13.27
C ALA A 73 0.82 -5.27 -11.94
N VAL A 74 1.53 -6.23 -11.34
CA VAL A 74 2.05 -6.14 -9.96
C VAL A 74 2.91 -4.91 -9.63
N SER A 75 3.53 -4.28 -10.64
CA SER A 75 4.37 -3.09 -10.46
C SER A 75 3.68 -1.75 -10.76
N MET A 76 2.38 -1.75 -11.03
CA MET A 76 1.53 -0.58 -11.20
C MET A 76 0.20 -0.75 -10.47
N PHE A 77 -0.27 0.27 -9.77
CA PHE A 77 -1.55 0.19 -9.05
C PHE A 77 -2.39 1.46 -9.22
N LEU A 78 -3.67 1.36 -8.87
CA LEU A 78 -4.61 2.47 -8.90
C LEU A 78 -4.86 3.03 -7.49
N ARG A 79 -4.63 4.34 -7.32
CA ARG A 79 -5.20 5.11 -6.22
C ARG A 79 -6.65 5.43 -6.54
N LEU A 80 -7.51 5.27 -5.54
CA LEU A 80 -8.95 5.51 -5.64
C LEU A 80 -9.32 6.68 -4.73
N SER A 81 -10.12 7.59 -5.26
CA SER A 81 -10.57 8.77 -4.52
C SER A 81 -11.90 9.29 -5.05
N ILE A 82 -12.51 10.23 -4.34
CA ILE A 82 -13.72 10.94 -4.77
C ILE A 82 -13.55 12.45 -4.53
N PRO A 83 -14.33 13.31 -5.19
CA PRO A 83 -14.47 14.71 -4.81
C PRO A 83 -14.94 14.85 -3.35
N PRO A 84 -14.55 15.91 -2.64
CA PRO A 84 -14.97 16.13 -1.26
C PRO A 84 -16.49 16.37 -1.18
N GLN A 85 -17.17 15.54 -0.39
CA GLN A 85 -18.62 15.46 -0.26
C GLN A 85 -19.18 16.42 0.82
N ASN A 86 -18.32 16.95 1.70
CA ASN A 86 -18.73 17.87 2.75
C ASN A 86 -17.64 18.89 3.10
N GLU A 87 -17.99 19.86 3.93
CA GLU A 87 -17.10 20.95 4.29
C GLU A 87 -15.87 20.48 5.08
N GLU A 88 -16.03 19.46 5.92
CA GLU A 88 -14.89 18.88 6.64
C GLU A 88 -13.86 18.27 5.69
N GLN A 89 -14.32 17.54 4.68
CA GLN A 89 -13.45 16.97 3.65
C GLN A 89 -12.77 18.07 2.83
N ARG A 90 -13.52 19.11 2.42
CA ARG A 90 -12.95 20.27 1.72
C ARG A 90 -11.86 20.95 2.56
N ARG A 91 -12.15 21.21 3.82
CA ARG A 91 -11.21 21.79 4.80
C ARG A 91 -9.95 20.94 4.95
N ARG A 92 -10.09 19.62 5.09
CA ARG A 92 -8.94 18.70 5.20
C ARG A 92 -8.04 18.73 3.97
N LEU A 93 -8.60 18.88 2.76
CA LEU A 93 -7.82 19.04 1.53
C LEU A 93 -7.15 20.41 1.48
N ALA A 94 -7.88 21.49 1.76
CA ALA A 94 -7.38 22.87 1.72
C ALA A 94 -6.24 23.11 2.72
N GLU A 95 -6.32 22.50 3.90
CA GLU A 95 -5.28 22.57 4.93
C GLU A 95 -4.19 21.49 4.78
N HIS A 96 -4.20 20.75 3.66
CA HIS A 96 -3.27 19.65 3.37
C HIS A 96 -3.18 18.56 4.46
N ARG A 97 -4.20 18.43 5.31
CA ARG A 97 -4.36 17.31 6.27
C ARG A 97 -4.76 16.00 5.59
N ALA A 98 -5.24 16.07 4.36
CA ALA A 98 -5.44 14.93 3.48
C ALA A 98 -4.99 15.30 2.07
N LEU A 99 -4.36 14.36 1.37
CA LEU A 99 -4.01 14.55 -0.05
C LEU A 99 -5.17 14.24 -0.99
N THR A 100 -6.05 13.33 -0.59
CA THR A 100 -7.23 12.88 -1.33
C THR A 100 -8.31 12.45 -0.35
N ILE A 101 -9.57 12.40 -0.80
CA ILE A 101 -10.65 11.71 -0.07
C ILE A 101 -10.74 10.28 -0.60
N PRO A 102 -10.46 9.24 0.21
CA PRO A 102 -10.56 7.86 -0.22
C PRO A 102 -11.96 7.47 -0.70
N GLU A 103 -12.04 6.51 -1.60
CA GLU A 103 -13.33 5.93 -2.00
C GLU A 103 -13.93 5.19 -0.78
N PRO A 104 -15.24 5.35 -0.50
CA PRO A 104 -15.85 4.86 0.75
C PRO A 104 -15.89 3.34 0.92
N THR A 105 -15.89 2.55 -0.15
CA THR A 105 -16.02 1.09 -0.14
C THR A 105 -14.66 0.39 -0.25
N TYR A 106 -13.79 0.91 -1.11
CA TYR A 106 -12.51 0.35 -1.54
C TYR A 106 -11.31 1.08 -0.93
N GLY A 107 -11.53 2.24 -0.29
CA GLY A 107 -10.48 3.03 0.33
C GLY A 107 -9.62 3.78 -0.68
N GLY A 108 -8.34 3.96 -0.35
CA GLY A 108 -7.44 4.84 -1.10
C GLY A 108 -6.60 4.14 -2.18
N GLN A 109 -6.60 2.81 -2.25
CA GLN A 109 -5.77 2.04 -3.17
C GLN A 109 -6.41 0.68 -3.43
N LEU A 110 -6.65 0.38 -4.71
CA LEU A 110 -7.21 -0.90 -5.14
C LEU A 110 -6.29 -2.06 -4.75
N GLN A 111 -6.83 -3.08 -4.09
CA GLN A 111 -6.18 -4.35 -3.79
C GLN A 111 -6.66 -5.45 -4.76
N ASP A 112 -5.86 -5.74 -5.78
CA ASP A 112 -6.19 -6.64 -6.88
C ASP A 112 -5.90 -8.12 -6.60
N LEU A 113 -5.27 -8.46 -5.48
CA LEU A 113 -5.07 -9.84 -5.04
C LEU A 113 -5.69 -10.09 -3.67
N ALA A 114 -5.99 -11.36 -3.42
CA ALA A 114 -6.55 -11.84 -2.17
C ALA A 114 -5.96 -13.20 -1.78
N ILE A 115 -6.03 -13.53 -0.49
CA ILE A 115 -5.71 -14.87 -0.01
C ILE A 115 -6.85 -15.85 -0.38
N GLN A 116 -6.59 -17.15 -0.26
CA GLN A 116 -7.61 -18.18 -0.54
C GLN A 116 -8.86 -17.96 0.33
N GLY A 117 -10.05 -18.10 -0.27
CA GLY A 117 -11.33 -17.89 0.40
C GLY A 117 -11.81 -16.44 0.39
N HIS A 118 -10.99 -15.50 -0.08
CA HIS A 118 -11.35 -14.09 -0.20
C HIS A 118 -11.33 -13.63 -1.67
N ARG A 119 -12.16 -12.64 -1.99
CA ARG A 119 -12.21 -12.04 -3.32
C ARG A 119 -11.36 -10.77 -3.32
N ALA A 120 -10.52 -10.60 -4.33
CA ALA A 120 -9.83 -9.33 -4.56
C ALA A 120 -10.83 -8.19 -4.75
N GLU A 121 -10.43 -6.93 -4.59
CA GLU A 121 -11.37 -5.80 -4.72
C GLU A 121 -11.87 -5.61 -6.16
N GLY A 122 -10.98 -5.82 -7.12
CA GLY A 122 -11.26 -5.70 -8.55
C GLY A 122 -10.01 -6.06 -9.36
N ARG A 123 -10.02 -5.70 -10.65
CA ARG A 123 -8.90 -5.85 -11.56
C ARG A 123 -8.65 -4.54 -12.28
N MET A 124 -7.43 -4.03 -12.19
CA MET A 124 -7.01 -2.92 -13.04
C MET A 124 -7.11 -3.35 -14.50
N HIS A 125 -7.64 -2.46 -15.34
CA HIS A 125 -7.76 -2.66 -16.77
C HIS A 125 -7.27 -1.41 -17.50
N ILE A 126 -6.56 -1.62 -18.61
CA ILE A 126 -5.95 -0.55 -19.41
C ILE A 126 -6.33 -0.76 -20.86
N GLU A 127 -6.92 0.26 -21.45
CA GLU A 127 -7.11 0.36 -22.91
C GLU A 127 -6.16 1.41 -23.45
N TYR A 128 -5.52 1.14 -24.59
CA TYR A 128 -4.62 2.09 -25.25
C TYR A 128 -5.22 2.57 -26.56
N GLU A 129 -5.34 3.88 -26.70
CA GLU A 129 -5.63 4.55 -27.97
C GLU A 129 -4.31 4.95 -28.63
N GLU A 130 -4.02 4.40 -29.81
CA GLU A 130 -2.85 4.77 -30.61
C GLU A 130 -3.11 6.05 -31.39
N LYS A 131 -2.15 6.98 -31.37
CA LYS A 131 -2.20 8.27 -32.07
C LYS A 131 -0.96 8.45 -32.92
N PRO A 132 -1.07 8.44 -34.25
CA PRO A 132 0.07 8.75 -35.09
C PRO A 132 0.44 10.23 -34.93
N VAL A 133 1.74 10.51 -34.84
CA VAL A 133 2.32 11.84 -34.74
C VAL A 133 3.43 11.94 -35.77
N LEU A 134 3.32 12.94 -36.64
CA LEU A 134 4.36 13.27 -37.61
C LEU A 134 5.50 14.00 -36.89
N LEU A 135 6.72 13.50 -37.08
CA LEU A 135 7.95 14.08 -36.58
C LEU A 135 8.50 15.12 -37.58
N ALA A 136 9.45 15.94 -37.13
CA ALA A 136 9.98 17.07 -37.90
C ALA A 136 10.76 16.65 -39.17
N ASP A 137 11.27 15.42 -39.19
CA ASP A 137 11.97 14.80 -40.32
C ASP A 137 11.02 14.09 -41.30
N GLY A 138 9.71 14.10 -41.03
CA GLY A 138 8.70 13.43 -41.83
C GLY A 138 8.43 11.98 -41.43
N GLU A 139 9.13 11.43 -40.43
CA GLU A 139 8.79 10.12 -39.88
C GLU A 139 7.48 10.16 -39.08
N THR A 140 6.77 9.03 -38.97
CA THR A 140 5.57 8.92 -38.14
C THR A 140 5.85 8.04 -36.92
N ALA A 141 5.68 8.61 -35.72
CA ALA A 141 5.69 7.88 -34.46
C ALA A 141 4.27 7.56 -34.01
N SER A 142 4.06 6.48 -33.25
CA SER A 142 2.78 6.17 -32.61
C SER A 142 2.84 6.46 -31.11
N LEU A 143 1.96 7.34 -30.62
CA LEU A 143 1.79 7.62 -29.20
C LEU A 143 0.62 6.82 -28.63
N ARG A 144 0.84 6.19 -27.48
CA ARG A 144 -0.21 5.48 -26.75
C ARG A 144 -0.82 6.36 -25.67
N LYS A 145 -2.14 6.58 -25.75
CA LYS A 145 -2.92 7.22 -24.68
C LYS A 145 -3.65 6.14 -23.87
N PRO A 146 -3.26 5.89 -22.61
CA PRO A 146 -3.95 4.92 -21.76
C PRO A 146 -5.26 5.48 -21.20
N ALA A 147 -6.29 4.64 -21.17
CA ALA A 147 -7.51 4.78 -20.39
C ALA A 147 -7.53 3.69 -19.32
N TYR A 148 -7.63 4.11 -18.05
CA TYR A 148 -7.58 3.21 -16.90
C TYR A 148 -8.98 3.00 -16.34
N THR A 149 -9.34 1.74 -16.13
CA THR A 149 -10.60 1.35 -15.48
C THR A 149 -10.35 0.23 -14.46
N VAL A 150 -11.39 -0.10 -13.71
CA VAL A 150 -11.40 -1.27 -12.83
C VAL A 150 -12.57 -2.15 -13.22
N THR A 151 -12.29 -3.42 -13.42
CA THR A 151 -13.28 -4.45 -13.74
C THR A 151 -13.47 -5.38 -12.55
N ASN A 152 -14.56 -6.15 -12.54
CA ASN A 152 -14.83 -7.21 -11.55
C ASN A 152 -14.84 -6.72 -10.09
N TRP A 153 -15.52 -5.60 -9.83
CA TRP A 153 -15.76 -5.07 -8.48
C TRP A 153 -16.48 -6.10 -7.59
N ASN A 154 -15.81 -6.56 -6.53
CA ASN A 154 -16.32 -7.65 -5.68
C ASN A 154 -17.01 -7.21 -4.39
N TYR A 155 -17.00 -5.91 -4.07
CA TYR A 155 -17.57 -5.36 -2.83
C TYR A 155 -18.70 -4.35 -3.11
N GLY A 156 -19.35 -4.48 -4.27
CA GLY A 156 -20.41 -3.58 -4.74
C GLY A 156 -19.92 -2.50 -5.69
N PRO A 157 -20.82 -1.68 -6.26
CA PRO A 157 -20.42 -0.61 -7.16
C PRO A 157 -19.57 0.44 -6.41
N PRO A 158 -18.52 1.00 -7.06
CA PRO A 158 -17.80 2.13 -6.49
C PRO A 158 -18.69 3.38 -6.46
N HIS A 159 -18.27 4.40 -5.72
CA HIS A 159 -18.90 5.71 -5.76
C HIS A 159 -19.01 6.24 -7.21
N PRO A 160 -20.14 6.88 -7.62
CA PRO A 160 -20.36 7.32 -8.99
C PRO A 160 -19.34 8.36 -9.48
N GLU A 161 -18.78 9.15 -8.56
CA GLU A 161 -17.72 10.13 -8.84
C GLU A 161 -16.31 9.57 -8.58
N LEU A 162 -16.09 8.29 -8.86
CA LEU A 162 -14.78 7.66 -8.67
C LEU A 162 -13.71 8.36 -9.53
N LEU A 163 -12.64 8.78 -8.87
CA LEU A 163 -11.41 9.27 -9.48
C LEU A 163 -10.30 8.24 -9.30
N THR A 164 -9.66 7.87 -10.41
CA THR A 164 -8.54 6.92 -10.43
C THR A 164 -7.22 7.63 -10.79
N SER A 165 -6.16 7.33 -10.03
CA SER A 165 -4.80 7.81 -10.34
C SER A 165 -3.84 6.62 -10.46
N PRO A 166 -3.31 6.31 -11.66
CA PRO A 166 -2.32 5.27 -11.85
C PRO A 166 -0.98 5.66 -11.23
N ARG A 167 -0.34 4.70 -10.57
CA ARG A 167 0.96 4.86 -9.92
C ARG A 167 1.88 3.72 -10.34
N GLY A 168 2.97 4.05 -11.03
CA GLY A 168 4.09 3.15 -11.27
C GLY A 168 5.10 3.23 -10.12
N ASN A 169 5.72 2.09 -9.79
CA ASN A 169 6.72 2.07 -8.74
C ASN A 169 8.04 2.72 -9.17
N LEU A 170 8.58 3.55 -8.28
CA LEU A 170 9.88 4.18 -8.42
C LEU A 170 11.01 3.22 -8.03
N VAL A 171 12.23 3.53 -8.47
CA VAL A 171 13.46 2.85 -8.03
C VAL A 171 13.60 3.01 -6.52
N ILE A 172 13.89 1.92 -5.82
CA ILE A 172 14.28 1.98 -4.40
C ILE A 172 15.75 1.58 -4.31
N PHE A 173 16.60 2.52 -3.88
CA PHE A 173 18.04 2.28 -3.69
C PHE A 173 18.41 1.84 -2.26
N TRP A 174 17.43 1.55 -1.39
CA TRP A 174 17.68 1.42 0.04
C TRP A 174 17.49 0.00 0.58
N SER A 175 18.59 -0.61 1.02
CA SER A 175 18.60 -1.75 1.93
C SER A 175 18.67 -1.25 3.38
N ALA A 176 17.56 -1.39 4.08
CA ALA A 176 17.42 -1.10 5.50
C ALA A 176 18.02 -2.20 6.38
N PRO A 177 18.62 -1.88 7.54
CA PRO A 177 18.76 -2.85 8.61
C PRO A 177 17.37 -3.34 9.08
N GLU A 178 17.22 -4.64 9.37
CA GLU A 178 15.96 -5.27 9.80
C GLU A 178 15.24 -4.49 10.91
N ARG A 179 15.98 -4.05 11.93
CA ARG A 179 15.41 -3.25 13.04
C ARG A 179 14.69 -1.99 12.56
N ARG A 180 15.19 -1.34 11.49
CA ARG A 180 14.53 -0.19 10.88
C ARG A 180 13.34 -0.58 10.01
N VAL A 181 13.35 -1.74 9.35
CA VAL A 181 12.16 -2.23 8.61
C VAL A 181 11.03 -2.54 9.58
N LEU A 182 11.33 -3.31 10.64
CA LEU A 182 10.34 -3.75 11.62
C LEU A 182 9.80 -2.59 12.47
N SER A 183 10.61 -1.58 12.81
CA SER A 183 10.13 -0.39 13.52
C SER A 183 9.10 0.39 12.69
N HIS A 184 9.23 0.38 11.36
CA HIS A 184 8.27 1.02 10.45
C HIS A 184 7.12 0.09 10.02
N LEU A 185 7.13 -1.20 10.36
CA LEU A 185 5.97 -2.09 10.16
C LEU A 185 4.99 -2.02 11.34
N ARG A 186 5.48 -1.75 12.56
CA ARG A 186 4.66 -1.64 13.78
C ARG A 186 3.62 -0.52 13.74
N TRP A 187 3.78 0.52 12.92
CA TRP A 187 2.79 1.60 12.81
C TRP A 187 1.64 1.30 11.84
N LYS A 188 1.85 0.43 10.83
CA LYS A 188 0.82 0.13 9.83
C LYS A 188 -0.22 -0.88 10.29
N THR A 189 0.08 -1.70 11.29
CA THR A 189 -0.88 -2.66 11.84
C THR A 189 -1.94 -2.01 12.75
N ALA A 190 -1.82 -0.71 13.06
CA ALA A 190 -2.63 -0.04 14.08
C ALA A 190 -3.76 0.86 13.57
N THR A 191 -3.90 1.16 12.26
CA THR A 191 -4.76 2.29 11.82
C THR A 191 -5.57 2.12 10.54
N ALA A 192 -5.78 0.92 10.02
CA ALA A 192 -6.74 0.72 8.92
C ALA A 192 -7.85 -0.23 9.34
N SER A 193 -8.92 0.30 9.95
CA SER A 193 -10.21 -0.36 9.90
C SER A 193 -10.64 -0.43 8.43
N LEU A 194 -10.98 -1.63 7.96
CA LEU A 194 -11.59 -1.79 6.65
C LEU A 194 -12.96 -1.11 6.67
N PRO A 195 -13.42 -0.50 5.55
CA PRO A 195 -14.76 0.04 5.48
C PRO A 195 -15.83 -1.00 5.86
N GLU A 196 -16.91 -0.58 6.51
CA GLU A 196 -17.96 -1.47 7.03
C GLU A 196 -18.50 -2.43 5.94
N ARG A 197 -18.77 -1.91 4.73
CA ARG A 197 -19.20 -2.72 3.57
C ARG A 197 -18.22 -3.83 3.19
N LYS A 198 -16.93 -3.61 3.42
CA LYS A 198 -15.88 -4.58 3.15
C LYS A 198 -15.85 -5.66 4.23
N LEU A 199 -16.06 -5.26 5.50
CA LEU A 199 -16.17 -6.17 6.64
C LEU A 199 -17.42 -7.07 6.58
N GLU A 200 -18.57 -6.53 6.16
CA GLU A 200 -19.82 -7.29 5.99
C GLU A 200 -19.66 -8.43 4.98
N ASN A 201 -18.98 -8.17 3.87
CA ASN A 201 -18.71 -9.19 2.84
C ASN A 201 -17.61 -10.19 3.27
N PHE A 202 -16.71 -9.80 4.18
CA PHE A 202 -15.80 -10.76 4.82
C PHE A 202 -16.52 -11.71 5.79
N CYS A 203 -17.65 -11.30 6.35
CA CYS A 203 -18.40 -12.06 7.35
C CYS A 203 -19.62 -12.81 6.78
N SER A 204 -19.86 -12.78 5.46
CA SER A 204 -20.96 -13.53 4.87
C SER A 204 -20.67 -15.05 4.91
N PRO A 205 -21.61 -15.87 5.39
CA PRO A 205 -21.38 -17.28 5.64
C PRO A 205 -21.26 -18.05 4.31
N ALA A 206 -20.06 -18.53 4.02
CA ALA A 206 -19.89 -19.61 3.07
C ALA A 206 -20.22 -20.94 3.77
N ALA A 207 -21.21 -21.64 3.21
CA ALA A 207 -21.66 -22.99 3.54
C ALA A 207 -22.33 -23.20 4.91
N ALA A 208 -23.61 -23.57 4.86
CA ALA A 208 -24.36 -24.13 5.97
C ALA A 208 -23.57 -25.29 6.60
N GLY A 209 -23.14 -25.14 7.85
CA GLY A 209 -22.55 -26.25 8.60
C GLY A 209 -21.54 -25.91 9.70
N SER A 210 -20.96 -24.70 9.75
CA SER A 210 -19.99 -24.36 10.82
C SER A 210 -20.43 -23.15 11.62
N SER A 211 -20.81 -23.38 12.88
CA SER A 211 -21.09 -22.35 13.88
C SER A 211 -19.80 -21.70 14.36
N TRP A 212 -19.36 -20.64 13.67
CA TRP A 212 -18.45 -19.66 14.26
C TRP A 212 -19.27 -18.41 14.59
N PRO A 213 -19.45 -18.06 15.88
CA PRO A 213 -20.14 -16.82 16.23
C PRO A 213 -19.23 -15.65 15.86
N CYS A 214 -19.70 -14.82 14.92
CA CYS A 214 -19.12 -13.52 14.62
C CYS A 214 -19.49 -12.54 15.75
N THR A 215 -18.79 -12.63 16.89
CA THR A 215 -18.91 -11.63 17.96
C THR A 215 -18.00 -10.45 17.66
N THR A 216 -18.61 -9.32 17.31
CA THR A 216 -18.02 -7.97 17.38
C THR A 216 -17.67 -7.65 18.82
N ARG A 217 -16.53 -8.16 19.28
CA ARG A 217 -15.83 -7.63 20.46
C ARG A 217 -14.34 -7.76 20.22
N SER A 218 -13.73 -6.66 19.81
CA SER A 218 -12.29 -6.47 19.75
C SER A 218 -11.69 -6.72 21.14
N HIS A 219 -11.34 -7.95 21.46
CA HIS A 219 -10.45 -8.26 22.57
C HIS A 219 -9.00 -8.05 22.12
N PHE A 220 -8.65 -6.77 21.90
CA PHE A 220 -7.26 -6.33 21.95
C PHE A 220 -6.98 -6.00 23.42
N THR A 221 -6.66 -7.02 24.22
CA THR A 221 -6.23 -6.80 25.60
C THR A 221 -4.88 -6.08 25.58
N LEU A 222 -4.91 -4.78 25.89
CA LEU A 222 -3.74 -3.97 26.25
C LEU A 222 -3.14 -4.55 27.55
N LEU A 223 -2.13 -5.41 27.43
CA LEU A 223 -1.20 -5.67 28.52
C LEU A 223 -0.27 -4.46 28.64
N ASN A 224 -0.76 -3.43 29.32
CA ASN A 224 0.03 -2.30 29.78
C ASN A 224 0.37 -2.54 31.25
N GLN A 225 1.37 -3.38 31.52
CA GLN A 225 1.99 -3.42 32.85
C GLN A 225 3.14 -2.43 32.88
N ARG A 226 2.97 -1.45 33.77
CA ARG A 226 3.99 -0.52 34.24
C ARG A 226 5.20 -1.31 34.69
N ASP A 227 6.38 -0.90 34.24
CA ASP A 227 7.56 -0.94 35.09
C ASP A 227 8.32 0.38 34.98
N SER A 228 8.59 0.89 36.17
CA SER A 228 9.27 2.11 36.56
C SER A 228 10.71 2.20 36.04
N GLY A 229 11.12 3.41 35.62
CA GLY A 229 12.54 3.76 35.51
C GLY A 229 12.88 4.72 34.39
N ASN A 230 12.55 6.01 34.55
CA ASN A 230 13.22 7.08 33.82
C ASN A 230 14.48 7.47 34.60
N PRO A 231 15.66 7.43 33.97
CA PRO A 231 16.50 8.61 34.05
C PRO A 231 16.99 8.97 32.66
N LEU A 232 16.70 10.19 32.22
CA LEU A 232 17.64 11.16 31.64
C LEU A 232 16.85 12.41 31.24
N GLY A 233 17.44 13.57 31.55
CA GLY A 233 16.74 14.83 31.77
C GLY A 233 16.25 15.53 30.52
N GLN A 234 15.15 16.26 30.70
CA GLN A 234 14.75 17.35 29.82
C GLN A 234 15.47 18.63 30.25
N PRO A 235 15.89 19.50 29.32
CA PRO A 235 15.94 20.93 29.57
C PRO A 235 14.57 21.55 29.25
N SER A 236 14.00 22.18 30.26
CA SER A 236 12.88 23.10 30.23
C SER A 236 13.15 24.30 29.32
N PHE A 237 12.19 24.66 28.48
CA PHE A 237 12.03 26.03 27.99
C PHE A 237 10.60 26.48 28.25
N THR A 238 10.50 27.46 29.13
CA THR A 238 9.30 28.18 29.53
C THR A 238 8.86 29.16 28.45
N ASP A 239 7.55 29.23 28.29
CA ASP A 239 6.79 30.19 27.51
C ASP A 239 6.98 31.62 28.04
N SER A 240 7.21 32.59 27.16
CA SER A 240 6.96 34.00 27.47
C SER A 240 6.49 34.71 26.21
N GLN A 241 5.19 35.00 26.17
CA GLN A 241 4.63 36.00 25.28
C GLN A 241 5.12 37.40 25.66
N SER A 242 5.47 38.21 24.66
CA SER A 242 5.16 39.64 24.66
C SER A 242 5.16 40.20 23.23
N GLN A 243 4.32 41.21 23.07
CA GLN A 243 3.81 41.83 21.85
C GLN A 243 4.90 42.55 21.03
N PHE A 244 4.65 42.81 19.73
CA PHE A 244 4.60 44.17 19.18
C PHE A 244 4.05 44.20 17.73
N ARG A 245 3.38 45.30 17.40
CA ARG A 245 2.57 45.58 16.20
C ARG A 245 3.40 45.97 14.96
N LEU A 246 2.73 45.79 13.81
CA LEU A 246 2.75 46.58 12.56
C LEU A 246 3.69 47.80 12.48
N ASN A 247 4.65 47.74 11.55
CA ASN A 247 4.59 48.41 10.24
C ASN A 247 5.64 47.82 9.30
#